data_AF-A0A938QWW2-F1
#
_entry.id   AF-A0A938QWW2-F1
#
_cell.length_a   1.000
_cell.length_b   1.000
_cell.length_c   1.000
_cell.angle_alpha   90.00
_cell.angle_beta   90.00
_cell.angle_gamma   90.00
#
_symmetry.space_group_name_H-M   'P 1'
#
loop_
_entity.id
_entity.type
_entity.pdbx_description
1 polymer ?
#
loop_
_entity_poly.entity_id
_entity_poly.type
_entity_poly.pdbx_seq_one_letter_code
_entity_poly.pdbx_strand_id
1 'polypeptide(L)'
;MTKCNTHSLTCPKCSQAREVVLYDSINADHDPLLKEKLFKGGINMFQCEPCDVVALVNYPLLYHDMKRKFIVQYFPPDVLEDENFFKIFRKNGTLSVEGLPDGNYMKEPHLVFDMNEMLRYVVFRDNVFETGQA
;
A
#
# COMPACT_ATOMS: atom_id res chain seq x y z
N MET A 1 -10.43 -7.08 -0.12
CA MET A 1 -9.84 -8.17 0.69
C MET A 1 -8.38 -7.83 0.96
N THR A 2 -7.90 -8.09 2.18
CA THR A 2 -6.49 -7.99 2.55
C THR A 2 -5.70 -9.15 1.94
N LYS A 3 -4.49 -8.86 1.46
CA LYS A 3 -3.57 -9.85 0.88
C LYS A 3 -2.16 -9.60 1.39
N CYS A 4 -1.44 -10.69 1.60
CA CYS A 4 -0.03 -10.67 2.01
C CYS A 4 0.70 -11.89 1.45
N ASN A 5 2.00 -11.72 1.21
CA ASN A 5 2.89 -12.76 0.74
C ASN A 5 4.15 -12.83 1.63
N THR A 6 4.74 -14.02 1.69
CA THR A 6 6.02 -14.23 2.36
C THR A 6 7.16 -13.97 1.38
N HIS A 7 8.12 -13.14 1.79
CA HIS A 7 9.32 -12.81 1.04
C HIS A 7 10.57 -13.19 1.81
N SER A 8 11.58 -13.73 1.13
CA SER A 8 12.91 -13.93 1.72
C SER A 8 13.76 -12.68 1.53
N LEU A 9 14.06 -11.99 2.62
CA LEU A 9 14.84 -10.75 2.65
C LEU A 9 16.16 -10.97 3.40
N THR A 10 17.24 -10.41 2.87
CA THR A 10 18.58 -10.51 3.46
C THR A 10 18.86 -9.30 4.33
N CYS A 11 19.28 -9.53 5.58
CA CYS A 11 19.70 -8.44 6.46
C CYS A 11 20.92 -7.71 5.88
N PRO A 12 20.88 -6.37 5.73
CA PRO A 12 22.02 -5.62 5.21
C PRO A 12 23.21 -5.57 6.18
N LYS A 13 22.99 -5.83 7.48
CA LYS A 13 24.02 -5.75 8.53
C LYS A 13 24.75 -7.07 8.77
N CYS A 14 24.03 -8.19 8.81
CA CYS A 14 24.61 -9.51 9.13
C CYS A 14 24.45 -10.55 8.02
N SER A 15 23.87 -10.17 6.88
CA SER A 15 23.69 -11.02 5.69
C SER A 15 22.83 -12.27 5.89
N GLN A 16 22.14 -12.41 7.03
CA GLN A 16 21.23 -13.53 7.25
C GLN A 16 19.89 -13.28 6.53
N ALA A 17 19.50 -14.24 5.70
CA ALA A 17 18.18 -14.25 5.05
C ALA A 17 17.08 -14.62 6.06
N ARG A 18 15.92 -13.98 5.91
CA ARG A 18 14.73 -14.21 6.75
C ARG A 18 13.46 -14.11 5.92
N GLU A 19 12.50 -14.94 6.26
CA GLU A 19 11.15 -14.83 5.73
C GLU A 19 10.41 -13.69 6.45
N VAL A 20 9.81 -12.80 5.67
CA VAL A 20 9.03 -11.66 6.15
C VAL A 20 7.70 -11.64 5.41
N VAL A 21 6.61 -11.49 6.16
CA VAL A 21 5.27 -11.30 5.59
C VAL A 21 5.10 -9.84 5.23
N LEU A 22 4.91 -9.55 3.95
CA LEU A 22 4.59 -8.22 3.42
C LEU A 22 3.13 -8.21 2.95
N TYR A 23 2.42 -7.13 3.27
CA TYR A 23 1.06 -6.89 2.82
C TYR A 23 1.08 -6.21 1.46
N ASP A 24 0.41 -6.83 0.48
CA ASP A 24 0.16 -6.22 -0.83
C ASP A 24 -1.08 -5.33 -0.78
N SER A 25 -2.07 -5.71 0.04
CA SER A 25 -3.31 -4.93 0.21
C SER A 25 -3.85 -5.00 1.62
N ILE A 26 -4.41 -3.89 2.09
CA ILE A 26 -5.16 -3.79 3.34
C ILE A 26 -6.57 -3.31 2.99
N ASN A 27 -7.56 -4.07 3.44
CA ASN A 27 -8.96 -3.66 3.38
C ASN A 27 -9.42 -3.20 4.76
N ALA A 28 -9.73 -1.91 4.89
CA ALA A 28 -10.03 -1.28 6.17
C ALA A 28 -11.33 -1.76 6.81
N ASP A 29 -12.30 -2.16 6.00
CA ASP A 29 -13.60 -2.65 6.46
C ASP A 29 -13.52 -4.06 7.02
N HIS A 30 -12.69 -4.91 6.41
CA HIS A 30 -12.48 -6.29 6.86
C HIS A 30 -11.43 -6.39 7.97
N ASP A 31 -10.38 -5.56 7.93
CA ASP A 31 -9.22 -5.66 8.81
C ASP A 31 -8.87 -4.31 9.47
N PRO A 32 -9.74 -3.77 10.35
CA PRO A 32 -9.53 -2.46 10.98
C PRO A 32 -8.25 -2.39 11.83
N LEU A 33 -7.82 -3.51 12.43
CA LEU A 33 -6.56 -3.59 13.17
C LEU A 33 -5.33 -3.39 12.26
N LEU A 34 -5.40 -3.82 11.00
CA LEU A 34 -4.32 -3.57 10.03
C LEU A 34 -4.30 -2.12 9.57
N LYS A 35 -5.46 -1.46 9.46
CA LYS A 35 -5.50 0.00 9.30
C LYS A 35 -4.77 0.68 10.46
N GLU A 36 -5.09 0.36 11.71
CA GLU A 36 -4.37 0.95 12.85
C GLU A 36 -2.86 0.69 12.80
N LYS A 37 -2.46 -0.52 12.43
CA LYS A 37 -1.05 -0.88 12.31
C LYS A 37 -0.34 -0.10 11.20
N LEU A 38 -1.01 0.12 10.07
CA LEU A 38 -0.53 0.97 8.97
C LEU A 38 -0.27 2.40 9.47
N PHE A 39 -1.23 2.97 10.19
CA PHE A 39 -1.14 4.32 10.75
C PHE A 39 -0.04 4.49 11.80
N LYS A 40 0.32 3.40 12.50
CA LYS A 40 1.44 3.36 13.45
C LYS A 40 2.79 3.09 12.78
N GLY A 41 2.83 2.96 11.44
CA GLY A 41 4.06 2.62 10.70
C GLY A 41 4.55 1.19 10.93
N GLY A 42 3.68 0.28 11.38
CA GLY A 42 4.04 -1.09 11.75
C GLY A 42 3.79 -2.13 10.66
N ILE A 43 3.46 -1.72 9.44
CA ILE A 43 3.22 -2.61 8.29
C ILE A 43 4.51 -2.76 7.49
N ASN A 44 4.70 -3.94 6.89
CA ASN A 44 5.85 -4.25 6.03
C ASN A 44 7.19 -3.98 6.73
N MET A 45 7.33 -4.50 7.95
CA MET A 45 8.53 -4.33 8.77
C MET A 45 9.44 -5.56 8.66
N PHE A 46 10.73 -5.32 8.45
CA PHE A 46 11.79 -6.30 8.57
C PHE A 46 12.39 -6.24 9.98
N GLN A 47 12.54 -7.38 10.64
CA GLN A 47 13.20 -7.50 11.93
C GLN A 47 14.25 -8.62 11.89
N CYS A 48 15.47 -8.30 12.31
CA CYS A 48 16.59 -9.23 12.36
C CYS A 48 17.00 -9.49 13.82
N GLU A 49 16.62 -10.65 14.36
CA GLU A 49 16.93 -11.03 15.76
C GLU A 49 18.44 -11.08 16.11
N PRO A 50 19.37 -11.50 15.22
CA PRO A 50 20.79 -11.60 15.57
C PRO A 50 21.49 -10.26 15.73
N CYS A 51 21.00 -9.20 15.08
CA CYS A 51 21.69 -7.91 15.05
C CYS A 51 20.79 -6.71 15.37
N ASP A 52 19.56 -7.00 15.79
CA ASP A 52 18.49 -6.10 16.24
C ASP A 52 18.11 -4.99 15.25
N VAL A 53 18.40 -5.20 13.96
CA VAL A 53 17.98 -4.25 12.92
C VAL A 53 16.48 -4.39 12.71
N VAL A 54 15.79 -3.26 12.82
CA VAL A 54 14.38 -3.09 12.46
C VAL A 54 14.30 -2.03 11.38
N ALA A 55 13.65 -2.33 10.26
CA ALA A 55 13.53 -1.42 9.13
C ALA A 55 12.16 -1.56 8.45
N LEU A 56 11.66 -0.46 7.92
CA LEU A 56 10.51 -0.48 7.02
C LEU A 56 10.97 -1.05 5.67
N VAL A 57 10.20 -1.98 5.12
CA VAL A 57 10.37 -2.49 3.76
C VAL A 57 9.52 -1.65 2.84
N ASN A 58 10.18 -0.92 1.94
CA ASN A 58 9.52 -0.19 0.86
C ASN A 58 8.90 -1.20 -0.11
N TYR A 59 7.60 -1.44 0.04
CA TYR A 59 6.86 -2.43 -0.73
C TYR A 59 5.53 -1.83 -1.20
N PRO A 60 5.10 -2.06 -2.46
CA PRO A 60 3.81 -1.59 -2.95
C PRO A 60 2.66 -2.01 -2.03
N LEU A 61 1.72 -1.09 -1.79
CA LEU A 61 0.61 -1.32 -0.89
C LEU A 61 -0.68 -0.71 -1.45
N LEU A 62 -1.73 -1.52 -1.53
CA LEU A 62 -3.08 -1.10 -1.89
C LEU A 62 -3.93 -0.94 -0.62
N TYR A 63 -4.32 0.27 -0.28
CA TYR A 63 -5.31 0.53 0.77
C TYR A 63 -6.72 0.61 0.15
N HIS A 64 -7.68 -0.10 0.72
CA HIS A 64 -9.06 -0.12 0.25
C HIS A 64 -10.04 0.14 1.39
N ASP A 65 -10.88 1.17 1.24
CA ASP A 65 -12.04 1.44 2.09
C ASP A 65 -13.32 1.31 1.24
N MET A 66 -14.07 0.24 1.51
CA MET A 66 -15.31 -0.11 0.79
C MET A 66 -16.46 0.79 1.19
N LYS A 67 -16.59 1.10 2.50
CA LYS A 67 -17.64 1.97 3.02
C LYS A 67 -17.57 3.37 2.41
N ARG A 68 -16.37 3.95 2.32
CA ARG A 68 -16.12 5.28 1.75
C ARG A 68 -15.82 5.25 0.25
N LYS A 69 -15.84 4.06 -0.36
CA LYS A 69 -15.66 3.82 -1.80
C LYS A 69 -14.40 4.48 -2.37
N PHE A 70 -13.24 4.16 -1.80
CA PHE A 70 -11.96 4.59 -2.39
C PHE A 70 -10.84 3.60 -2.21
N ILE A 71 -9.85 3.77 -3.08
CA ILE A 71 -8.61 3.00 -3.09
C ILE A 71 -7.45 3.99 -3.18
N VAL A 72 -6.39 3.70 -2.43
CA VAL A 72 -5.10 4.38 -2.55
C VAL A 72 -4.07 3.32 -2.90
N GLN A 73 -3.30 3.55 -3.96
CA GLN A 73 -2.21 2.67 -4.34
C GLN A 73 -0.90 3.41 -4.11
N TYR A 74 -0.12 2.91 -3.15
CA TYR A 74 1.24 3.35 -2.91
C TYR A 74 2.21 2.54 -3.77
N PHE A 75 3.12 3.24 -4.42
CA PHE A 75 4.28 2.67 -5.10
C PHE A 75 5.56 3.27 -4.51
N PRO A 76 6.53 2.45 -4.08
CA PRO A 76 7.83 2.95 -3.67
C PRO A 76 8.52 3.77 -4.77
N PRO A 77 9.21 4.87 -4.47
CA PRO A 77 9.85 5.70 -5.50
C PRO A 77 10.85 4.96 -6.39
N ASP A 78 11.51 3.93 -5.86
CA ASP A 78 12.48 3.08 -6.58
C ASP A 78 11.88 2.35 -7.78
N VAL A 79 10.56 2.10 -7.81
CA VAL A 79 9.93 1.47 -8.98
C VAL A 79 9.92 2.37 -10.22
N LEU A 80 10.14 3.67 -10.07
CA LEU A 80 10.21 4.62 -11.19
C LEU A 80 11.46 4.41 -12.06
N GLU A 81 12.45 3.66 -11.56
CA GLU A 81 13.64 3.27 -12.31
C GLU A 81 13.40 2.01 -13.17
N ASP A 82 12.28 1.29 -12.98
CA ASP A 82 11.93 0.10 -13.75
C ASP A 82 11.03 0.45 -14.95
N GLU A 83 11.52 0.26 -16.16
CA GLU A 83 10.72 0.47 -17.38
C GLU A 83 9.46 -0.40 -17.45
N ASN A 84 9.48 -1.57 -16.80
CA ASN A 84 8.31 -2.45 -16.74
C ASN A 84 7.20 -1.88 -15.86
N PHE A 85 7.53 -1.04 -14.89
CA PHE A 85 6.54 -0.37 -14.05
C PHE A 85 5.56 0.43 -14.91
N PHE A 86 6.04 1.17 -15.92
CA PHE A 86 5.17 1.98 -16.77
C PHE A 86 4.20 1.16 -17.63
N LYS A 87 4.46 -0.14 -17.85
CA LYS A 87 3.62 -1.01 -18.69
C LYS A 87 2.26 -1.32 -18.06
N ILE A 88 2.10 -1.14 -16.76
CA ILE A 88 0.81 -1.36 -16.07
C ILE A 88 -0.15 -0.15 -16.20
N PHE A 89 0.32 0.98 -16.75
CA PHE A 89 -0.45 2.20 -16.90
C PHE A 89 -0.86 2.47 -18.35
N ARG A 90 -1.98 3.18 -18.49
CA ARG A 90 -2.37 3.81 -19.75
C ARG A 90 -1.62 5.12 -19.94
N LYS A 91 -1.62 5.66 -21.17
CA LYS A 91 -0.92 6.93 -21.50
C LYS A 91 -1.40 8.16 -20.71
N ASN A 92 -2.60 8.12 -20.15
CA ASN A 92 -3.15 9.17 -19.28
C ASN A 92 -2.78 8.99 -17.79
N GLY A 93 -1.95 8.00 -17.45
CA GLY A 93 -1.51 7.71 -16.08
C GLY A 93 -2.45 6.85 -15.25
N THR A 94 -3.62 6.44 -15.77
CA THR A 94 -4.52 5.53 -15.03
C THR A 94 -4.03 4.08 -15.13
N LEU A 95 -4.23 3.29 -14.06
CA LEU A 95 -3.94 1.86 -14.08
C LEU A 95 -4.80 1.13 -15.11
N SER A 96 -4.19 0.19 -15.82
CA SER A 96 -4.87 -0.67 -16.80
C SER A 96 -5.63 -1.80 -16.08
N VAL A 97 -6.77 -1.48 -15.47
CA VAL A 97 -7.62 -2.46 -14.77
C VAL A 97 -8.71 -2.99 -15.72
N GLU A 98 -8.61 -4.27 -16.07
CA GLU A 98 -9.58 -4.98 -16.91
C GLU A 98 -10.69 -5.64 -16.08
N GLY A 99 -11.83 -5.94 -16.72
CA GLY A 99 -12.90 -6.75 -16.11
C GLY A 99 -13.84 -6.04 -15.13
N LEU A 100 -13.64 -4.75 -14.86
CA LEU A 100 -14.58 -3.94 -14.06
C LEU A 100 -15.51 -3.09 -14.96
N PRO A 101 -16.70 -2.69 -14.50
CA PRO A 101 -17.56 -1.72 -15.19
C PRO A 101 -16.99 -0.30 -15.17
N ASP A 102 -17.35 0.54 -16.14
CA ASP A 102 -17.02 1.96 -16.14
C ASP A 102 -17.72 2.71 -15.00
N GLY A 103 -17.07 3.76 -14.46
CA GLY A 103 -17.54 4.50 -13.29
C GLY A 103 -17.33 3.76 -11.95
N ASN A 104 -16.72 2.58 -11.95
CA ASN A 104 -16.34 1.89 -10.72
C ASN A 104 -15.09 2.56 -10.12
N TYR A 105 -15.21 3.08 -8.88
CA TYR A 105 -14.12 3.74 -8.16
C TYR A 105 -12.86 2.87 -8.02
N MET A 106 -12.99 1.54 -8.10
CA MET A 106 -11.85 0.62 -8.03
C MET A 106 -10.93 0.70 -9.26
N LYS A 107 -11.42 1.24 -10.39
CA LYS A 107 -10.60 1.46 -11.60
C LYS A 107 -9.67 2.67 -11.50
N GLU A 108 -9.96 3.58 -10.58
CA GLU A 108 -9.29 4.88 -10.48
C GLU A 108 -8.71 5.06 -9.07
N PRO A 109 -7.74 4.21 -8.67
CA PRO A 109 -7.09 4.36 -7.39
C PRO A 109 -6.33 5.69 -7.35
N HIS A 110 -6.33 6.32 -6.18
CA HIS A 110 -5.48 7.47 -5.92
C HIS A 110 -4.03 6.99 -5.82
N LEU A 111 -3.23 7.28 -6.84
CA LEU A 111 -1.82 6.88 -6.91
C LEU A 111 -0.99 7.84 -6.07
N VAL A 112 -0.14 7.28 -5.21
CA VAL A 112 0.79 8.04 -4.37
C VAL A 112 2.16 7.37 -4.38
N PHE A 113 3.21 8.17 -4.26
CA PHE A 113 4.61 7.69 -4.28
C PHE A 113 5.32 7.89 -2.93
N ASP A 114 4.58 8.39 -1.93
CA ASP A 114 5.04 8.54 -0.56
C ASP A 114 4.03 7.90 0.40
N MET A 115 4.54 7.15 1.39
CA MET A 115 3.68 6.49 2.37
C MET A 115 2.93 7.52 3.23
N ASN A 116 3.55 8.65 3.58
CA ASN A 116 2.85 9.66 4.38
C ASN A 116 1.75 10.36 3.58
N GLU A 117 1.92 10.52 2.27
CA GLU A 117 0.85 10.98 1.38
C GLU A 117 -0.35 10.02 1.41
N MET A 118 -0.13 8.70 1.34
CA MET A 118 -1.20 7.71 1.53
C MET A 118 -1.93 7.94 2.85
N LEU A 119 -1.19 8.00 3.97
CA LEU A 119 -1.80 8.18 5.30
C LEU A 119 -2.61 9.47 5.39
N ARG A 120 -2.06 10.59 4.93
CA ARG A 120 -2.74 11.89 4.92
C ARG A 120 -4.00 11.85 4.07
N TYR A 121 -3.94 11.21 2.89
CA TYR A 121 -5.11 11.08 2.03
C TYR A 121 -6.20 10.21 2.65
N VAL A 122 -5.85 9.12 3.34
CA VAL A 122 -6.81 8.30 4.09
C VAL A 122 -7.48 9.13 5.19
N VAL A 123 -6.71 9.90 5.98
CA VAL A 123 -7.27 10.81 7.00
C VAL A 123 -8.20 11.84 6.37
N PHE A 124 -7.78 12.46 5.27
CA PHE A 124 -8.61 13.40 4.54
C PHE A 124 -9.94 12.77 4.12
N ARG A 125 -9.91 11.56 3.54
CA ARG A 125 -11.11 10.82 3.12
C ARG A 125 -11.99 10.41 4.28
N ASP A 126 -11.41 10.05 5.43
CA ASP A 126 -12.16 9.76 6.64
C ASP A 126 -12.94 11.01 7.10
N ASN A 127 -12.28 12.17 7.20
CA ASN A 127 -12.89 13.43 7.63
C ASN A 127 -13.94 13.93 6.62
N VAL A 128 -13.65 13.92 5.32
CA VAL A 128 -14.62 14.35 4.29
C VAL A 128 -15.88 13.49 4.31
N PHE A 129 -15.75 12.18 4.56
CA PHE A 129 -16.92 11.32 4.65
C PHE A 129 -17.81 11.63 5.87
N GLU A 130 -17.21 12.13 6.96
CA GLU A 130 -17.91 12.41 8.23
C GLU A 130 -18.48 13.82 8.30
N THR A 131 -17.77 14.81 7.76
CA THR A 131 -18.08 16.24 7.92
C THR A 131 -18.27 16.98 6.60
N GLY A 132 -18.08 16.30 5.46
CA GLY A 132 -18.17 16.91 4.14
C GLY A 132 -19.58 17.38 3.80
N GLN A 133 -19.66 18.37 2.92
CA GLN A 133 -20.94 18.80 2.35
C GLN A 133 -21.39 17.78 1.28
N ALA A 134 -22.71 17.61 1.16
CA ALA A 134 -23.33 16.74 0.17
C ALA A 134 -23.26 17.32 -1.24
#